data_AF-A0A957RMV6-F1
#
_entry.id   AF-A0A957RMV6-F1
#
_cell.length_a   1.000
_cell.length_b   1.000
_cell.length_c   1.000
_cell.angle_alpha   90.00
_cell.angle_beta   90.00
_cell.angle_gamma   90.00
#
_symmetry.space_group_name_H-M   'P 1'
#
loop_
_entity.id
_entity.type
_entity.pdbx_description
1 polymer ?
#
loop_
_entity_poly.entity_id
_entity_poly.type
_entity_poly.pdbx_seq_one_letter_code
_entity_poly.pdbx_strand_id
1 'polypeptide(L)' 'GLEVDLLVASADAAAERFVAAGGTLVAPVFDIQIGRCAVVRDPWGTVLVLLDMSKGALVTDEAGRVLP' A
#
# COMPACT_ATOMS: atom_id res chain seq x y z
N GLY A 1 4.30 5.74 15.16
CA GLY A 1 3.84 4.44 15.67
C GLY A 1 4.36 3.36 14.76
N LEU A 2 4.21 2.08 15.11
CA LEU A 2 4.48 0.99 14.17
C LEU A 2 3.48 1.12 13.01
N GLU A 3 3.97 1.21 11.79
CA GLU A 3 3.17 1.19 10.57
C GLU A 3 3.25 -0.22 9.99
N VAL A 4 2.10 -0.79 9.60
CA VAL A 4 2.00 -2.14 9.04
C VAL A 4 1.64 -2.02 7.57
N ASP A 5 2.57 -2.48 6.74
CA ASP A 5 2.44 -2.49 5.29
C ASP A 5 2.20 -3.92 4.79
N LEU A 6 1.12 -4.12 4.04
CA LEU A 6 0.76 -5.39 3.45
C LEU A 6 0.99 -5.33 1.93
N LEU A 7 1.91 -6.18 1.45
CA LEU A 7 2.11 -6.38 0.03
C LEU A 7 0.92 -7.18 -0.54
N VAL A 8 0.25 -6.60 -1.53
CA VAL A 8 -0.89 -7.20 -2.24
C VAL A 8 -0.62 -7.24 -3.74
N ALA A 9 -1.38 -8.08 -4.46
CA ALA A 9 -1.25 -8.18 -5.92
C ALA A 9 -1.79 -6.94 -6.65
N SER A 10 -2.77 -6.25 -6.07
CA SER A 10 -3.36 -5.00 -6.59
C SER A 10 -3.94 -4.20 -5.43
N ALA A 11 -3.50 -2.95 -5.27
CA ALA A 11 -4.01 -2.06 -4.23
C ALA A 11 -5.50 -1.77 -4.41
N ASP A 12 -5.98 -1.59 -5.65
CA ASP A 12 -7.39 -1.34 -5.95
C ASP A 12 -8.28 -2.52 -5.53
N ALA A 13 -7.96 -3.73 -6.01
CA ALA A 13 -8.76 -4.91 -5.70
C ALA A 13 -8.75 -5.23 -4.19
N ALA A 14 -7.61 -5.02 -3.53
CA ALA A 14 -7.50 -5.22 -2.09
C ALA A 14 -8.31 -4.16 -1.30
N ALA A 15 -8.26 -2.89 -1.71
CA ALA A 15 -9.02 -1.82 -1.09
C ALA A 15 -10.53 -2.04 -1.22
N GLU A 16 -11.02 -2.41 -2.42
CA GLU A 16 -12.42 -2.76 -2.65
C GLU A 16 -12.87 -3.91 -1.75
N ARG A 17 -12.07 -4.99 -1.70
CA ARG A 17 -12.35 -6.15 -0.84
C ARG A 17 -12.37 -5.77 0.64
N PHE A 18 -11.45 -4.90 1.06
CA PHE A 18 -11.36 -4.46 2.45
C PHE A 18 -12.59 -3.65 2.88
N VAL A 19 -13.04 -2.72 2.03
CA VAL A 19 -14.27 -1.96 2.27
C VAL A 19 -15.50 -2.87 2.27
N ALA A 20 -15.58 -3.82 1.32
CA ALA A 20 -16.67 -4.79 1.28
C ALA A 20 -16.73 -5.68 2.55
N ALA A 21 -15.60 -5.87 3.23
CA ALA A 21 -15.51 -6.59 4.51
C ALA A 21 -15.84 -5.73 5.75
N GLY A 22 -16.29 -4.48 5.56
CA GLY A 22 -16.68 -3.56 6.64
C GLY A 22 -15.58 -2.60 7.10
N GLY A 23 -14.43 -2.59 6.42
CA GLY A 23 -13.39 -1.59 6.63
C GLY A 23 -13.70 -0.24 5.97
N THR A 24 -12.85 0.74 6.21
CA THR A 24 -12.97 2.10 5.64
C THR A 24 -11.66 2.55 4.98
N LEU A 25 -11.77 3.42 3.98
CA LEU A 25 -10.62 4.11 3.41
C LEU A 25 -10.27 5.32 4.27
N VAL A 26 -9.03 5.37 4.76
CA VAL A 26 -8.43 6.56 5.36
C VAL A 26 -7.86 7.45 4.26
N ALA A 27 -7.21 6.84 3.27
CA ALA A 27 -6.81 7.48 2.02
C ALA A 27 -7.24 6.60 0.84
N PRO A 28 -7.80 7.19 -0.25
CA PRO A 28 -8.13 6.45 -1.45
C PRO A 28 -6.87 5.85 -2.08
N VAL A 29 -7.02 4.95 -3.07
CA VAL A 29 -5.85 4.39 -3.78
C VAL A 29 -5.09 5.52 -4.50
N PHE A 30 -3.78 5.61 -4.29
CA PHE A 30 -2.91 6.59 -4.93
C PHE A 30 -1.62 5.97 -5.47
N ASP A 31 -0.98 6.69 -6.38
CA ASP A 31 0.27 6.27 -7.01
C ASP A 31 1.48 6.49 -6.11
N ILE A 32 2.38 5.50 -6.10
CA ILE A 32 3.73 5.59 -5.54
C ILE A 32 4.76 5.21 -6.60
N GLN A 33 6.06 5.36 -6.32
CA GLN A 33 7.13 5.08 -7.30
C GLN A 33 7.13 3.61 -7.76
N ILE A 34 6.92 2.67 -6.83
CA ILE A 34 7.00 1.22 -7.09
C ILE A 34 5.68 0.59 -7.53
N GLY A 35 4.57 1.32 -7.45
CA GLY A 35 3.23 0.76 -7.68
C GLY A 35 2.14 1.70 -7.22
N ARG A 36 1.15 1.15 -6.52
CA ARG A 36 0.02 1.88 -5.94
C ARG A 36 -0.20 1.45 -4.49
N CYS A 37 -0.83 2.30 -3.69
CA CYS A 37 -1.22 1.94 -2.33
C CYS A 37 -2.51 2.63 -1.87
N ALA A 38 -3.12 2.11 -0.82
CA ALA A 38 -4.25 2.70 -0.12
C ALA A 38 -4.04 2.59 1.39
N VAL A 39 -4.54 3.57 2.15
CA VAL A 39 -4.54 3.52 3.61
C VAL A 39 -5.94 3.15 4.07
N VAL A 40 -6.06 2.07 4.82
CA VAL A 40 -7.34 1.53 5.29
C VAL A 40 -7.40 1.48 6.80
N ARG A 41 -8.62 1.45 7.34
CA ARG A 41 -8.88 1.27 8.76
C ARG A 41 -9.92 0.19 8.98
N ASP A 42 -9.56 -0.79 9.81
CA ASP A 42 -10.48 -1.87 10.21
C ASP A 42 -11.54 -1.37 11.23
N PRO A 43 -12.57 -2.17 11.53
CA PRO A 43 -13.61 -1.80 12.51
C PRO A 43 -13.10 -1.55 13.95
N TRP A 44 -11.90 -2.02 14.29
CA TRP A 44 -11.27 -1.84 15.60
C TRP A 44 -10.36 -0.62 15.67
N GLY A 45 -10.21 0.11 14.56
CA GLY A 45 -9.42 1.34 14.48
C GLY A 45 -7.97 1.14 14.06
N THR A 46 -7.55 -0.09 13.71
CA THR A 46 -6.18 -0.36 13.23
C THR A 46 -6.01 0.24 11.84
N VAL A 47 -4.94 1.03 11.66
CA VAL A 47 -4.57 1.58 10.36
C VAL A 47 -3.55 0.65 9.69
N LEU A 48 -3.81 0.31 8.44
CA LEU A 48 -2.97 -0.56 7.61
C LEU A 48 -2.73 0.12 6.26
N VAL A 49 -1.59 -0.16 5.64
CA VAL A 49 -1.31 0.22 4.26
C VAL A 49 -1.38 -1.02 3.38
N LEU A 50 -2.18 -0.96 2.33
CA LEU A 50 -2.21 -1.96 1.26
C LEU A 50 -1.38 -1.41 0.11
N LEU A 51 -0.32 -2.09 -0.29
CA LEU A 51 0.53 -1.65 -1.40
C LEU A 51 0.79 -2.76 -2.40
N ASP A 52 0.86 -2.41 -3.67
CA ASP A 52 1.38 -3.28 -4.73
C ASP A 52 2.70 -2.74 -5.29
N MET A 53 3.40 -3.60 -6.03
CA MET A 53 4.66 -3.26 -6.72
C MET A 53 4.48 -3.29 -8.24
N SER A 54 3.32 -2.85 -8.73
CA SER A 54 2.95 -2.92 -10.15
C SER A 54 3.89 -2.14 -11.09
N LYS A 55 4.69 -1.20 -10.59
CA LYS A 55 5.69 -0.43 -11.36
C LYS A 55 7.13 -0.94 -11.17
N GLY A 56 7.32 -2.00 -10.37
CA GLY A 56 8.62 -2.62 -10.11
C GLY A 56 9.34 -2.08 -8.86
N ALA A 57 10.42 -2.75 -8.46
CA ALA A 57 11.23 -2.33 -7.31
C ALA A 57 12.14 -1.15 -7.67
N LEU A 58 12.44 -0.31 -6.69
CA LEU A 58 13.48 0.70 -6.81
C LEU A 58 14.83 0.03 -7.07
N VAL A 59 15.61 0.58 -8.00
CA VAL A 59 16.97 0.12 -8.29
C VAL A 59 17.94 0.91 -7.43
N THR A 60 19.00 0.25 -6.94
CA THR A 60 20.02 0.88 -6.10
C THR A 60 21.41 0.79 -6.72
N ASP A 61 22.27 1.78 -6.43
CA ASP A 61 23.71 1.70 -6.73
C ASP A 61 24.44 0.74 -5.76
N GLU A 62 25.73 0.50 -5.98
CA GLU A 62 26.56 -0.35 -5.11
C GLU A 62 26.64 0.15 -3.66
N ALA A 63 26.31 1.42 -3.41
CA ALA A 63 26.28 2.03 -2.09
C ALA A 63 24.86 2.04 -1.45
N GLY A 64 23.87 1.41 -2.09
CA GLY A 64 22.50 1.30 -1.61
C GLY A 64 21.64 2.56 -1.81
N ARG A 65 22.07 3.53 -2.63
CA ARG A 65 21.27 4.72 -2.94
C ARG A 65 20.27 4.40 -4.05
N VAL A 66 19.03 4.85 -3.89
CA VAL A 66 17.98 4.73 -4.92
C VAL A 66 18.37 5.56 -6.14
N LEU A 67 18.36 4.91 -7.30
CA LEU A 67 18.55 5.56 -8.59
C LEU A 67 17.27 6.30 -9.01
N PRO A 68 17.38 7.47 -9.68
CA PRO A 68 16.24 8.23 -10.15
C PRO A 68 15.43 7.52 -11.24
#